data_AF-A0A2S3YKE8-F1
#
_entry.id   AF-A0A2S3YKE8-F1
#
_cell.length_a   1.000
_cell.length_b   1.000
_cell.length_c   1.000
_cell.angle_alpha   90.00
_cell.angle_beta   90.00
_cell.angle_gamma   90.00
#
_symmetry.space_group_name_H-M   'P 1'
#
loop_
_entity.id
_entity.type
_entity.pdbx_description
1 polymer ?
#
loop_
_entity_poly.entity_id
_entity_poly.type
_entity_poly.pdbx_seq_one_letter_code
_entity_poly.pdbx_strand_id
1 'polypeptide(L)'
;MNANFAAFLYLVSGVLFIMALRGLSHPVTSRRGNAYGMTGMGIAIVTTLMLAGPSIGGLLMIVAGLAIGGGAGAYIAKRIAMTAMPQLVAAFHSLVGLAAVMVAAAAMYAPESFGIGAIGDIHSQALVEMSLGVAIGAITFTGSVIAFLKLDGRMSGKPILLPARHLVNAGLAAALVALVIMLVFTESTTVFWLIVALSLVLGVLIIIPIGGADMPVVVSMLNSYSGWAAAGIGFTLGNLALIITGALVGSSGAILSYIMCKGMNRSFVSVILGGFGGETAAAGGDDGIQRTVKQGSADDAAFLMQNASKVIIVPGYGMAVAQAQHALREMGDQLKAAGVEVKYAI
;
A
#
# COMPACT_ATOMS: atom_id res chain seq x y z
N MET A 1 -13.89 21.97 -22.32
CA MET A 1 -13.33 20.85 -23.13
C MET A 1 -14.45 19.87 -23.44
N ASN A 2 -14.48 19.21 -24.61
CA ASN A 2 -15.49 18.18 -24.89
C ASN A 2 -15.12 16.84 -24.21
N ALA A 3 -16.12 16.10 -23.74
CA ALA A 3 -15.99 14.78 -23.12
C ALA A 3 -15.14 13.77 -23.92
N ASN A 4 -15.26 13.74 -25.25
CA ASN A 4 -14.48 12.80 -26.09
C ASN A 4 -12.97 13.07 -26.00
N PHE A 5 -12.58 14.34 -26.00
CA PHE A 5 -11.17 14.72 -25.88
C PHE A 5 -10.65 14.46 -24.46
N ALA A 6 -11.48 14.70 -23.44
CA ALA A 6 -11.15 14.37 -22.06
C ALA A 6 -10.90 12.87 -21.86
N ALA A 7 -11.79 12.02 -22.40
CA ALA A 7 -11.67 10.57 -22.35
C ALA A 7 -10.38 10.09 -23.05
N PHE A 8 -10.04 10.68 -24.20
CA PHE A 8 -8.78 10.40 -24.88
C PHE A 8 -7.55 10.77 -24.03
N LEU A 9 -7.55 11.94 -23.38
CA LEU A 9 -6.45 12.33 -22.50
C LEU A 9 -6.34 11.45 -21.24
N TYR A 10 -7.47 11.01 -20.68
CA TYR A 10 -7.46 10.01 -19.61
C TYR A 10 -6.89 8.66 -20.07
N LEU A 11 -7.19 8.24 -21.30
CA LEU A 11 -6.59 7.04 -21.88
C LEU A 11 -5.06 7.20 -22.05
N VAL A 12 -4.61 8.36 -22.56
CA VAL A 12 -3.17 8.68 -22.66
C VAL A 12 -2.51 8.63 -21.28
N SER A 13 -3.13 9.22 -20.26
CA SER A 13 -2.67 9.11 -18.87
C SER A 13 -2.58 7.67 -18.40
N GLY A 14 -3.61 6.85 -18.67
CA GLY A 14 -3.63 5.42 -18.35
C GLY A 14 -2.46 4.65 -18.97
N VAL A 15 -2.19 4.89 -20.27
CA VAL A 15 -1.04 4.31 -20.97
C VAL A 15 0.29 4.74 -20.34
N LEU A 16 0.43 6.01 -19.95
CA LEU A 16 1.63 6.49 -19.27
C LEU A 16 1.82 5.84 -17.90
N PHE A 17 0.76 5.55 -17.15
CA PHE A 17 0.86 4.80 -15.89
C PHE A 17 1.31 3.35 -16.11
N ILE A 18 0.82 2.68 -17.17
CA ILE A 18 1.31 1.35 -17.57
C ILE A 18 2.81 1.41 -17.91
N MET A 19 3.21 2.42 -18.68
CA MET A 19 4.62 2.62 -19.06
C MET A 19 5.48 2.99 -17.84
N ALA A 20 4.92 3.65 -16.83
CA ALA A 20 5.60 3.94 -15.58
C ALA A 20 5.96 2.64 -14.84
N LEU A 21 4.98 1.75 -14.64
CA LEU A 21 5.20 0.44 -13.99
C LEU A 21 6.20 -0.42 -14.79
N ARG A 22 6.07 -0.46 -16.12
CA ARG A 22 7.02 -1.16 -16.99
C ARG A 22 8.43 -0.57 -16.90
N GLY A 23 8.55 0.75 -16.81
CA GLY A 23 9.85 1.40 -16.65
C GLY A 23 10.50 1.07 -15.31
N LEU A 24 9.72 0.94 -14.24
CA LEU A 24 10.18 0.60 -12.89
C LEU A 24 10.63 -0.86 -12.74
N SER A 25 10.24 -1.77 -13.64
CA SER A 25 10.63 -3.19 -13.56
C SER A 25 12.09 -3.46 -13.96
N HIS A 26 12.80 -2.47 -14.51
CA HIS A 26 14.23 -2.58 -14.82
C HIS A 26 15.03 -1.37 -14.30
N PRO A 27 16.20 -1.58 -13.66
CA PRO A 27 17.02 -0.49 -13.13
C PRO A 27 17.38 0.58 -14.16
N VAL A 28 17.71 0.17 -15.39
CA VAL A 28 18.12 1.07 -16.50
C VAL A 28 16.99 2.00 -16.94
N THR A 29 15.73 1.53 -16.91
CA THR A 29 14.56 2.30 -17.34
C THR A 29 13.83 2.99 -16.20
N SER A 30 14.20 2.74 -14.94
CA SER A 30 13.51 3.21 -13.73
C SER A 30 13.22 4.71 -13.73
N ARG A 31 14.21 5.54 -14.09
CA ARG A 31 14.08 7.00 -14.17
C ARG A 31 13.07 7.44 -15.24
N ARG A 32 13.09 6.77 -16.40
CA ARG A 32 12.13 7.02 -17.49
C ARG A 32 10.71 6.59 -17.09
N GLY A 33 10.59 5.47 -16.38
CA GLY A 33 9.32 5.04 -15.77
C GLY A 33 8.73 6.10 -14.85
N ASN A 34 9.55 6.66 -13.95
CA ASN A 34 9.10 7.75 -13.07
C ASN A 34 8.62 8.99 -13.85
N ALA A 35 9.34 9.36 -14.92
CA ALA A 35 8.94 10.48 -15.78
C ALA A 35 7.57 10.25 -16.46
N TYR A 36 7.27 9.03 -16.90
CA TYR A 36 5.96 8.68 -17.43
C TYR A 36 4.86 8.83 -16.38
N GLY A 37 5.11 8.40 -15.14
CA GLY A 37 4.16 8.54 -14.04
C GLY A 37 3.85 10.01 -13.74
N MET A 38 4.87 10.86 -13.64
CA MET A 38 4.69 12.31 -13.43
C MET A 38 3.92 12.96 -14.57
N THR A 39 4.24 12.61 -15.83
CA THR A 39 3.58 13.16 -17.01
C THR A 39 2.11 12.73 -17.07
N GLY A 40 1.83 11.45 -16.82
CA GLY A 40 0.47 10.92 -16.77
C GLY A 40 -0.38 11.63 -15.72
N MET A 41 0.14 11.74 -14.49
CA MET A 41 -0.55 12.47 -13.41
C MET A 41 -0.83 13.93 -13.77
N GLY A 42 0.14 14.63 -14.38
CA GLY A 42 -0.04 15.99 -14.86
C GLY A 42 -1.17 16.10 -15.90
N ILE A 43 -1.21 15.20 -16.88
CA ILE A 43 -2.27 15.14 -17.90
C ILE A 43 -3.63 14.90 -17.23
N ALA A 44 -3.73 13.93 -16.31
CA ALA A 44 -5.00 13.63 -15.63
C ALA A 44 -5.54 14.84 -14.86
N ILE A 45 -4.70 15.50 -14.05
CA ILE A 45 -5.11 16.68 -13.27
C ILE A 45 -5.58 17.81 -14.18
N VAL A 46 -4.79 18.16 -15.21
CA VAL A 46 -5.14 19.24 -16.15
C VAL A 46 -6.43 18.91 -16.90
N THR A 47 -6.60 17.66 -17.32
CA THR A 47 -7.82 17.19 -17.99
C THR A 47 -9.04 17.35 -17.10
N THR A 48 -8.96 16.92 -15.84
CA THR A 48 -10.06 17.07 -14.87
C THR A 48 -10.42 18.54 -14.65
N LEU A 49 -9.43 19.43 -14.49
CA LEU A 49 -9.67 20.86 -14.29
C LEU A 49 -10.33 21.51 -15.51
N MET A 50 -9.87 21.18 -16.72
CA MET A 50 -10.42 21.71 -17.97
C MET A 50 -11.83 21.17 -18.29
N LEU A 51 -12.16 19.96 -17.81
CA LEU A 51 -13.49 19.38 -17.96
C LEU A 51 -14.47 19.98 -16.94
N ALA A 52 -14.05 20.08 -15.68
CA ALA A 52 -14.90 20.58 -14.59
C ALA A 52 -15.18 22.08 -14.71
N GLY A 53 -14.23 22.87 -15.25
CA GLY A 53 -14.39 24.32 -15.42
C GLY A 53 -14.75 25.04 -14.11
N PRO A 54 -13.99 24.86 -13.01
CA PRO A 54 -14.34 25.40 -11.72
C PRO A 54 -14.38 26.94 -11.74
N SER A 55 -15.24 27.52 -10.89
CA SER A 55 -15.20 28.96 -10.62
C SER A 55 -13.83 29.39 -10.08
N ILE A 56 -13.50 30.68 -10.15
CA ILE A 56 -12.23 31.20 -9.61
C ILE A 56 -12.04 30.79 -8.14
N GLY A 57 -13.10 30.89 -7.33
CA GLY A 57 -13.07 30.44 -5.94
C GLY A 57 -12.81 28.94 -5.79
N GLY A 58 -13.47 28.10 -6.61
CA GLY A 58 -13.24 26.66 -6.62
C GLY A 58 -11.82 26.29 -7.06
N LEU A 59 -11.29 26.97 -8.07
CA LEU A 59 -9.92 26.78 -8.54
C LEU A 59 -8.89 27.14 -7.46
N LEU A 60 -9.10 28.26 -6.75
CA LEU A 60 -8.24 28.67 -5.63
C LEU A 60 -8.23 27.62 -4.51
N MET A 61 -9.40 27.06 -4.16
CA MET A 61 -9.50 25.98 -3.16
C MET A 61 -8.77 24.71 -3.60
N ILE A 62 -8.90 24.31 -4.86
CA ILE A 62 -8.20 23.14 -5.41
C ILE A 62 -6.69 23.36 -5.39
N VAL A 63 -6.21 24.51 -5.88
CA VAL A 63 -4.78 24.85 -5.89
C VAL A 63 -4.21 24.92 -4.48
N ALA A 64 -4.93 25.52 -3.53
CA ALA A 64 -4.52 25.55 -2.13
C ALA A 64 -4.40 24.14 -1.54
N GLY A 65 -5.37 23.26 -1.79
CA GLY A 65 -5.33 21.85 -1.36
C GLY A 65 -4.14 21.10 -1.94
N LEU A 66 -3.88 21.24 -3.24
CA LEU A 66 -2.73 20.64 -3.92
C LEU A 66 -1.40 21.19 -3.38
N ALA A 67 -1.31 22.49 -3.11
CA ALA A 67 -0.10 23.11 -2.57
C ALA A 67 0.19 22.64 -1.15
N ILE A 68 -0.84 22.54 -0.29
CA ILE A 68 -0.69 22.06 1.10
C ILE A 68 -0.30 20.59 1.10
N GLY A 69 -1.08 19.73 0.43
CA GLY A 69 -0.84 18.28 0.41
C GLY A 69 0.46 17.91 -0.31
N GLY A 70 0.67 18.46 -1.51
CA GLY A 70 1.88 18.24 -2.31
C GLY A 70 3.13 18.81 -1.64
N GLY A 71 3.04 20.00 -1.05
CA GLY A 71 4.14 20.62 -0.31
C GLY A 71 4.55 19.82 0.93
N ALA A 72 3.58 19.42 1.75
CA ALA A 72 3.83 18.57 2.92
C ALA A 72 4.44 17.22 2.51
N GLY A 73 3.88 16.57 1.49
CA GLY A 73 4.40 15.31 0.95
C GLY A 73 5.84 15.44 0.44
N ALA A 74 6.15 16.49 -0.32
CA ALA A 74 7.49 16.75 -0.83
C ALA A 74 8.51 17.01 0.30
N TYR A 75 8.10 17.76 1.33
CA TYR A 75 8.95 18.01 2.49
C TYR A 75 9.27 16.71 3.24
N ILE A 76 8.26 15.89 3.53
CA ILE A 76 8.43 14.62 4.25
C ILE A 76 9.31 13.67 3.43
N ALA A 77 9.02 13.50 2.13
CA ALA A 77 9.76 12.61 1.25
C ALA A 77 11.25 12.99 1.12
N LYS A 78 11.59 14.29 1.21
CA LYS A 78 12.98 14.77 1.17
C LYS A 78 13.75 14.54 2.47
N ARG A 79 13.05 14.46 3.60
CA ARG A 79 13.66 14.40 4.95
C ARG A 79 13.70 13.00 5.55
N ILE A 80 12.87 12.07 5.08
CA ILE A 80 12.76 10.73 5.65
C ILE A 80 14.06 9.92 5.45
N ALA A 81 14.45 9.16 6.46
CA ALA A 81 15.54 8.20 6.33
C ALA A 81 15.09 6.98 5.50
N MET A 82 15.98 6.41 4.67
CA MET A 82 15.67 5.23 3.85
C MET A 82 15.29 3.99 4.69
N THR A 83 15.76 3.90 5.94
CA THR A 83 15.37 2.85 6.88
C THR A 83 13.92 2.96 7.34
N ALA A 84 13.33 4.16 7.31
CA ALA A 84 11.95 4.43 7.67
C ALA A 84 10.99 4.38 6.48
N MET A 85 11.48 4.01 5.28
CA MET A 85 10.67 3.95 4.06
C MET A 85 9.44 3.04 4.19
N PRO A 86 9.52 1.84 4.84
CA PRO A 86 8.35 0.98 4.98
C PRO A 86 7.18 1.64 5.72
N GLN A 87 7.42 2.34 6.84
CA GLN A 87 6.34 3.02 7.56
C GLN A 87 5.82 4.23 6.79
N LEU A 88 6.68 4.97 6.07
CA LEU A 88 6.22 6.08 5.24
C LEU A 88 5.26 5.61 4.13
N VAL A 89 5.60 4.48 3.49
CA VAL A 89 4.72 3.86 2.48
C VAL A 89 3.38 3.45 3.10
N ALA A 90 3.39 2.84 4.28
CA ALA A 90 2.15 2.54 5.02
C ALA A 90 1.33 3.82 5.28
N ALA A 91 1.96 4.89 5.77
CA ALA A 91 1.30 6.16 6.03
C ALA A 91 0.68 6.78 4.76
N PHE A 92 1.36 6.74 3.60
CA PHE A 92 0.78 7.25 2.37
C PHE A 92 -0.44 6.46 1.89
N HIS A 93 -0.45 5.14 1.99
CA HIS A 93 -1.65 4.35 1.67
C HIS A 93 -2.85 4.71 2.55
N SER A 94 -2.61 5.12 3.80
CA SER A 94 -3.69 5.59 4.66
C SER A 94 -4.37 6.83 4.06
N LEU A 95 -3.59 7.79 3.56
CA LEU A 95 -4.10 9.01 2.95
C LEU A 95 -4.86 8.72 1.64
N VAL A 96 -4.44 7.71 0.87
CA VAL A 96 -5.20 7.26 -0.32
C VAL A 96 -6.56 6.70 0.09
N GLY A 97 -6.60 5.85 1.14
CA GLY A 97 -7.84 5.32 1.68
C GLY A 97 -8.79 6.41 2.18
N LEU A 98 -8.26 7.39 2.92
CA LEU A 98 -9.05 8.53 3.42
C LEU A 98 -9.56 9.41 2.27
N ALA A 99 -8.74 9.64 1.23
CA ALA A 99 -9.17 10.38 0.04
C ALA A 99 -10.34 9.67 -0.66
N ALA A 100 -10.30 8.34 -0.80
CA ALA A 100 -11.43 7.58 -1.35
C ALA A 100 -12.71 7.75 -0.51
N VAL A 101 -12.59 7.79 0.83
CA VAL A 101 -13.73 8.05 1.71
C VAL A 101 -14.32 9.45 1.50
N MET A 102 -13.46 10.47 1.39
CA MET A 102 -13.91 11.85 1.16
C MET A 102 -14.54 12.03 -0.22
N VAL A 103 -14.02 11.37 -1.26
CA VAL A 103 -14.60 11.42 -2.62
C VAL A 103 -15.94 10.69 -2.65
N ALA A 104 -16.07 9.53 -2.00
CA ALA A 104 -17.35 8.84 -1.87
C ALA A 104 -18.39 9.69 -1.11
N ALA A 105 -17.97 10.37 -0.04
CA ALA A 105 -18.85 11.29 0.67
C ALA A 105 -19.30 12.44 -0.25
N ALA A 106 -18.39 13.03 -1.01
CA ALA A 106 -18.75 14.06 -1.99
C ALA A 106 -19.75 13.54 -3.03
N ALA A 107 -19.60 12.30 -3.52
CA ALA A 107 -20.52 11.69 -4.46
C ALA A 107 -21.91 11.41 -3.85
N MET A 108 -21.99 11.00 -2.57
CA MET A 108 -23.25 10.87 -1.84
C MET A 108 -23.98 12.20 -1.65
N TYR A 109 -23.25 13.28 -1.33
CA TYR A 109 -23.85 14.58 -0.99
C TYR A 109 -24.10 15.48 -2.22
N ALA A 110 -23.44 15.22 -3.34
CA ALA A 110 -23.59 15.99 -4.57
C ALA A 110 -23.59 15.07 -5.81
N PRO A 111 -24.55 14.13 -5.91
CA PRO A 111 -24.59 13.15 -6.99
C PRO A 111 -24.76 13.80 -8.37
N GLU A 112 -25.43 14.95 -8.48
CA GLU A 112 -25.61 15.64 -9.76
C GLU A 112 -24.27 16.13 -10.32
N SER A 113 -23.34 16.52 -9.43
CA SER A 113 -22.01 17.02 -9.83
C SER A 113 -21.14 15.96 -10.50
N PHE A 114 -21.48 14.68 -10.29
CA PHE A 114 -20.77 13.54 -10.86
C PHE A 114 -21.60 12.81 -11.93
N GLY A 115 -22.82 13.28 -12.22
CA GLY A 115 -23.70 12.67 -13.23
C GLY A 115 -24.23 11.29 -12.82
N ILE A 116 -24.36 11.02 -11.52
CA ILE A 116 -24.78 9.72 -10.99
C ILE A 116 -26.23 9.70 -10.49
N GLY A 117 -27.02 10.70 -10.84
CA GLY A 117 -28.41 10.88 -10.39
C GLY A 117 -28.58 12.15 -9.57
N ALA A 118 -29.66 12.21 -8.79
CA ALA A 118 -29.97 13.31 -7.88
C ALA A 118 -30.18 12.76 -6.45
N ILE A 119 -30.19 13.64 -5.44
CA ILE A 119 -30.47 13.21 -4.06
C ILE A 119 -31.88 12.59 -4.00
N GLY A 120 -31.98 11.34 -3.56
CA GLY A 120 -33.23 10.57 -3.52
C GLY A 120 -33.51 9.74 -4.77
N ASP A 121 -32.66 9.84 -5.79
CA ASP A 121 -32.69 9.04 -7.03
C ASP A 121 -31.26 8.87 -7.57
N ILE A 122 -30.36 8.34 -6.74
CA ILE A 122 -28.99 8.03 -7.13
C ILE A 122 -29.01 6.67 -7.86
N HIS A 123 -28.31 6.58 -8.99
CA HIS A 123 -28.22 5.33 -9.75
C HIS A 123 -27.74 4.19 -8.83
N SER A 124 -28.52 3.10 -8.75
CA SER A 124 -28.21 1.98 -7.85
C SER A 124 -26.83 1.36 -8.12
N GLN A 125 -26.38 1.38 -9.38
CA GLN A 125 -25.02 0.98 -9.76
C GLN A 125 -23.96 1.84 -9.05
N ALA A 126 -24.11 3.17 -9.07
CA ALA A 126 -23.17 4.09 -8.43
C ALA A 126 -23.16 3.89 -6.91
N LEU A 127 -24.33 3.64 -6.28
CA LEU A 127 -24.41 3.31 -4.85
C LEU A 127 -23.61 2.05 -4.49
N VAL A 128 -23.69 0.99 -5.30
CA VAL A 128 -22.91 -0.23 -5.07
C VAL A 128 -21.40 0.03 -5.23
N GLU A 129 -20.99 0.62 -6.34
CA GLU A 129 -19.58 0.92 -6.64
C GLU A 129 -18.95 1.82 -5.58
N MET A 130 -19.69 2.85 -5.16
CA MET A 130 -19.28 3.81 -4.15
C MET A 130 -19.15 3.16 -2.78
N SER A 131 -20.11 2.29 -2.42
CA SER A 131 -20.09 1.56 -1.15
C SER A 131 -18.90 0.62 -1.05
N LEU A 132 -18.53 -0.04 -2.15
CA LEU A 132 -17.32 -0.88 -2.20
C LEU A 132 -16.06 -0.02 -2.10
N GLY A 133 -15.99 1.07 -2.87
CA GLY A 133 -14.86 1.99 -2.87
C GLY A 133 -14.60 2.61 -1.48
N VAL A 134 -15.65 3.12 -0.84
CA VAL A 134 -15.58 3.73 0.50
C VAL A 134 -15.20 2.71 1.57
N ALA A 135 -15.77 1.49 1.52
CA ALA A 135 -15.48 0.44 2.49
C ALA A 135 -14.02 -0.01 2.42
N ILE A 136 -13.52 -0.29 1.21
CA ILE A 136 -12.12 -0.67 1.00
C ILE A 136 -11.19 0.50 1.38
N GLY A 137 -11.55 1.74 1.03
CA GLY A 137 -10.79 2.94 1.40
C GLY A 137 -10.67 3.13 2.91
N ALA A 138 -11.76 2.99 3.64
CA ALA A 138 -11.80 3.09 5.11
C ALA A 138 -11.00 1.96 5.79
N ILE A 139 -11.12 0.71 5.31
CA ILE A 139 -10.29 -0.42 5.77
C ILE A 139 -8.80 -0.12 5.53
N THR A 140 -8.48 0.41 4.36
CA THR A 140 -7.11 0.77 3.99
C THR A 140 -6.57 1.86 4.92
N PHE A 141 -7.37 2.89 5.21
CA PHE A 141 -6.96 3.99 6.09
C PHE A 141 -6.52 3.49 7.46
N THR A 142 -7.41 2.80 8.20
CA THR A 142 -7.07 2.34 9.55
C THR A 142 -6.08 1.20 9.55
N GLY A 143 -6.16 0.28 8.59
CA GLY A 143 -5.19 -0.81 8.45
C GLY A 143 -3.76 -0.27 8.25
N SER A 144 -3.61 0.75 7.40
CA SER A 144 -2.33 1.41 7.15
C SER A 144 -1.83 2.20 8.34
N VAL A 145 -2.71 2.82 9.12
CA VAL A 145 -2.34 3.48 10.38
C VAL A 145 -1.77 2.46 11.38
N ILE A 146 -2.42 1.30 11.55
CA ILE A 146 -1.89 0.24 12.43
C ILE A 146 -0.54 -0.30 11.92
N ALA A 147 -0.41 -0.52 10.61
CA ALA A 147 0.85 -0.96 10.02
C ALA A 147 1.97 0.08 10.24
N PHE A 148 1.68 1.37 10.04
CA PHE A 148 2.59 2.47 10.35
C PHE A 148 3.02 2.45 11.82
N LEU A 149 2.07 2.38 12.76
CA LEU A 149 2.36 2.42 14.19
C LEU A 149 3.24 1.24 14.63
N LYS A 150 3.03 0.05 14.07
CA LYS A 150 3.86 -1.15 14.35
C LYS A 150 5.26 -1.03 13.78
N LEU A 151 5.40 -0.55 12.55
CA LEU A 151 6.71 -0.37 11.90
C LEU A 151 7.53 0.77 12.53
N ASP A 152 6.86 1.83 12.98
CA ASP A 152 7.48 2.96 13.68
C ASP A 152 7.84 2.63 15.15
N GLY A 153 7.38 1.49 15.67
CA GLY A 153 7.62 1.07 17.06
C GLY A 153 6.73 1.75 18.11
N ARG A 154 5.79 2.62 17.70
CA ARG A 154 4.79 3.23 18.60
C ARG A 154 3.74 2.22 19.08
N MET A 155 3.56 1.14 18.35
CA MET A 155 2.76 -0.03 18.74
C MET A 155 3.66 -1.26 18.75
N SER A 156 3.43 -2.18 19.69
CA SER A 156 4.14 -3.46 19.74
C SER A 156 3.99 -4.24 18.44
N GLY A 157 5.11 -4.76 17.92
CA GLY A 157 5.12 -5.67 16.78
C GLY A 157 4.60 -7.08 17.12
N LYS A 158 4.31 -7.39 18.39
CA LYS A 158 3.74 -8.70 18.76
C LYS A 158 2.27 -8.78 18.28
N PRO A 159 1.84 -9.91 17.70
CA PRO A 159 0.43 -10.17 17.43
C PRO A 159 -0.46 -9.93 18.66
N ILE A 160 -1.50 -9.11 18.52
CA ILE A 160 -2.51 -8.93 19.56
C ILE A 160 -3.75 -9.72 19.14
N LEU A 161 -4.08 -10.76 19.90
CA LEU A 161 -5.14 -11.72 19.56
C LEU A 161 -6.41 -11.40 20.36
N LEU A 162 -7.50 -11.09 19.66
CA LEU A 162 -8.82 -10.98 20.30
C LEU A 162 -9.49 -12.36 20.39
N PRO A 163 -10.19 -12.68 21.50
CA PRO A 163 -11.06 -13.85 21.57
C PRO A 163 -12.07 -13.87 20.43
N ALA A 164 -12.28 -15.02 19.81
CA ALA A 164 -13.23 -15.20 18.70
C ALA A 164 -13.06 -14.24 17.50
N ARG A 165 -11.86 -13.68 17.27
CA ARG A 165 -11.57 -12.69 16.20
C ARG A 165 -12.12 -13.07 14.83
N HIS A 166 -12.10 -14.35 14.46
CA HIS A 166 -12.58 -14.81 13.16
C HIS A 166 -14.09 -14.67 13.04
N LEU A 167 -14.82 -14.99 14.11
CA LEU A 167 -16.26 -14.81 14.18
C LEU A 167 -16.64 -13.33 14.20
N VAL A 168 -15.90 -12.51 14.96
CA VAL A 168 -16.09 -11.05 14.98
C VAL A 168 -15.87 -10.46 13.59
N ASN A 169 -14.75 -10.77 12.93
CA ASN A 169 -14.45 -10.26 11.60
C ASN A 169 -15.45 -10.74 10.54
N ALA A 170 -15.90 -12.00 10.62
CA ALA A 170 -16.93 -12.52 9.74
C ALA A 170 -18.28 -11.83 9.96
N GLY A 171 -18.65 -11.59 11.22
CA GLY A 171 -19.87 -10.84 11.59
C GLY A 171 -19.83 -9.40 11.09
N LEU A 172 -18.69 -8.72 11.24
CA LEU A 172 -18.50 -7.37 10.71
C LEU A 172 -18.56 -7.34 9.18
N ALA A 173 -17.97 -8.33 8.49
CA ALA A 173 -18.06 -8.43 7.04
C ALA A 173 -19.50 -8.67 6.56
N ALA A 174 -20.26 -9.53 7.24
CA ALA A 174 -21.67 -9.76 6.94
C ALA A 174 -22.53 -8.50 7.20
N ALA A 175 -22.30 -7.82 8.31
CA ALA A 175 -22.96 -6.54 8.62
C ALA A 175 -22.63 -5.47 7.58
N LEU A 176 -21.39 -5.42 7.09
CA LEU A 176 -20.99 -4.51 6.02
C LEU A 176 -21.81 -4.77 4.74
N VAL A 177 -21.94 -6.03 4.32
CA VAL A 177 -22.77 -6.40 3.16
C VAL A 177 -24.23 -6.00 3.37
N ALA A 178 -24.79 -6.24 4.56
CA ALA A 178 -26.16 -5.84 4.87
C ALA A 178 -26.35 -4.32 4.81
N LEU A 179 -25.39 -3.53 5.31
CA LEU A 179 -25.42 -2.07 5.23
C LEU A 179 -25.29 -1.56 3.79
N VAL A 180 -24.48 -2.20 2.95
CA VAL A 180 -24.39 -1.87 1.51
C VAL A 180 -25.74 -2.07 0.84
N ILE A 181 -26.37 -3.22 1.06
CA ILE A 181 -27.72 -3.51 0.54
C ILE A 181 -28.71 -2.46 1.05
N MET A 182 -28.68 -2.14 2.35
CA MET A 182 -29.54 -1.10 2.93
C MET A 182 -29.29 0.27 2.31
N LEU A 183 -28.04 0.66 2.03
CA LEU A 183 -27.74 1.94 1.39
C LEU A 183 -28.37 2.01 0.00
N VAL A 184 -28.26 0.94 -0.79
CA VAL A 184 -28.81 0.90 -2.16
C VAL A 184 -30.33 1.11 -2.17
N PHE A 185 -31.05 0.65 -1.14
CA PHE A 185 -32.51 0.81 -1.06
C PHE A 185 -32.96 2.11 -0.38
N THR A 186 -32.14 2.70 0.49
CA THR A 186 -32.55 3.81 1.35
C THR A 186 -31.88 5.14 1.01
N GLU A 187 -30.76 5.11 0.30
CA GLU A 187 -29.88 6.26 0.05
C GLU A 187 -29.48 7.03 1.32
N SER A 188 -29.60 6.38 2.49
CA SER A 188 -29.43 7.05 3.77
C SER A 188 -27.98 7.42 4.02
N THR A 189 -27.72 8.71 4.20
CA THR A 189 -26.40 9.22 4.61
C THR A 189 -25.94 8.62 5.94
N THR A 190 -26.87 8.29 6.83
CA THR A 190 -26.55 7.60 8.09
C THR A 190 -26.00 6.21 7.83
N VAL A 191 -26.63 5.45 6.94
CA VAL A 191 -26.16 4.11 6.53
C VAL A 191 -24.79 4.21 5.88
N PHE A 192 -24.57 5.21 5.03
CA PHE A 192 -23.24 5.48 4.45
C PHE A 192 -22.17 5.64 5.53
N TRP A 193 -22.39 6.51 6.53
CA TRP A 193 -21.40 6.70 7.60
C TRP A 193 -21.27 5.49 8.53
N LEU A 194 -22.32 4.66 8.67
CA LEU A 194 -22.22 3.36 9.36
C LEU A 194 -21.32 2.39 8.60
N ILE A 195 -21.38 2.34 7.27
CA ILE A 195 -20.44 1.58 6.43
C ILE A 195 -19.01 2.06 6.70
N VAL A 196 -18.78 3.38 6.67
CA VAL A 196 -17.46 3.95 6.97
C VAL A 196 -16.98 3.55 8.37
N ALA A 197 -17.78 3.78 9.41
CA ALA A 197 -17.41 3.47 10.78
C ALA A 197 -17.10 1.98 10.97
N LEU A 198 -17.92 1.09 10.42
CA LEU A 198 -17.72 -0.35 10.48
C LEU A 198 -16.43 -0.77 9.74
N SER A 199 -16.18 -0.21 8.57
CA SER A 199 -14.96 -0.46 7.79
C SER A 199 -13.70 0.05 8.48
N LEU A 200 -13.76 1.21 9.15
CA LEU A 200 -12.65 1.72 9.98
C LEU A 200 -12.31 0.72 11.09
N VAL A 201 -13.32 0.22 11.81
CA VAL A 201 -13.14 -0.80 12.86
C VAL A 201 -12.58 -2.09 12.27
N LEU A 202 -13.14 -2.57 11.16
CA LEU A 202 -12.68 -3.79 10.50
C LEU A 202 -11.20 -3.67 10.08
N GLY A 203 -10.78 -2.54 9.51
CA GLY A 203 -9.38 -2.29 9.14
C GLY A 203 -8.42 -2.37 10.32
N VAL A 204 -8.83 -1.89 11.50
CA VAL A 204 -8.06 -2.08 12.74
C VAL A 204 -7.98 -3.56 13.11
N LEU A 205 -9.11 -4.25 13.17
CA LEU A 205 -9.22 -5.63 13.67
C LEU A 205 -8.54 -6.68 12.78
N ILE A 206 -8.43 -6.44 11.48
CA ILE A 206 -7.72 -7.37 10.56
C ILE A 206 -6.20 -7.21 10.63
N ILE A 207 -5.65 -6.04 10.99
CA ILE A 207 -4.20 -5.78 11.00
C ILE A 207 -3.56 -5.95 12.39
N ILE A 208 -4.29 -5.64 13.47
CA ILE A 208 -3.82 -5.82 14.86
C ILE A 208 -3.27 -7.24 15.15
N PRO A 209 -3.83 -8.35 14.63
CA PRO A 209 -3.34 -9.70 14.89
C PRO A 209 -2.09 -10.09 14.10
N ILE A 210 -1.65 -9.27 13.13
CA ILE A 210 -0.51 -9.62 12.28
C ILE A 210 0.80 -9.17 12.94
N GLY A 211 1.85 -10.00 12.90
CA GLY A 211 3.13 -9.72 13.53
C GLY A 211 3.98 -8.69 12.77
N GLY A 212 4.89 -8.02 13.47
CA GLY A 212 5.82 -7.01 12.93
C GLY A 212 6.66 -7.53 11.75
N ALA A 213 7.10 -8.79 11.82
CA ALA A 213 7.86 -9.44 10.76
C ALA A 213 7.07 -9.60 9.44
N ASP A 214 5.74 -9.66 9.52
CA ASP A 214 4.85 -9.81 8.35
C ASP A 214 4.30 -8.48 7.85
N MET A 215 4.60 -7.37 8.54
CA MET A 215 4.12 -6.04 8.16
C MET A 215 4.48 -5.64 6.72
N PRO A 216 5.65 -5.99 6.15
CA PRO A 216 5.92 -5.69 4.74
C PRO A 216 4.87 -6.26 3.77
N VAL A 217 4.40 -7.50 4.02
CA VAL A 217 3.33 -8.12 3.21
C VAL A 217 2.02 -7.38 3.38
N VAL A 218 1.69 -6.98 4.61
CA VAL A 218 0.51 -6.18 4.93
C VAL A 218 0.53 -4.85 4.20
N VAL A 219 1.66 -4.14 4.20
CA VAL A 219 1.80 -2.86 3.49
C VAL A 219 1.56 -3.04 1.99
N SER A 220 2.08 -4.11 1.38
CA SER A 220 1.80 -4.43 -0.02
C SER A 220 0.33 -4.80 -0.28
N MET A 221 -0.32 -5.47 0.68
CA MET A 221 -1.74 -5.83 0.54
C MET A 221 -2.63 -4.59 0.68
N LEU A 222 -2.32 -3.68 1.60
CA LEU A 222 -3.03 -2.40 1.74
C LEU A 222 -2.78 -1.48 0.54
N ASN A 223 -1.62 -1.57 -0.13
CA ASN A 223 -1.42 -0.95 -1.43
C ASN A 223 -2.42 -1.49 -2.47
N SER A 224 -2.62 -2.82 -2.52
CA SER A 224 -3.64 -3.43 -3.38
C SER A 224 -5.03 -2.87 -3.07
N TYR A 225 -5.41 -2.80 -1.79
CA TYR A 225 -6.71 -2.26 -1.39
C TYR A 225 -6.88 -0.80 -1.78
N SER A 226 -5.84 0.02 -1.64
CA SER A 226 -5.87 1.42 -2.09
C SER A 226 -6.15 1.53 -3.60
N GLY A 227 -5.58 0.63 -4.41
CA GLY A 227 -5.84 0.55 -5.84
C GLY A 227 -7.29 0.15 -6.15
N TRP A 228 -7.81 -0.88 -5.47
CA TRP A 228 -9.21 -1.31 -5.64
C TRP A 228 -10.22 -0.27 -5.15
N ALA A 229 -9.92 0.46 -4.08
CA ALA A 229 -10.73 1.59 -3.64
C ALA A 229 -10.78 2.68 -4.71
N ALA A 230 -9.62 3.06 -5.26
CA ALA A 230 -9.53 4.04 -6.35
C ALA A 230 -10.28 3.58 -7.61
N ALA A 231 -10.20 2.29 -7.97
CA ALA A 231 -10.95 1.73 -9.09
C ALA A 231 -12.46 1.75 -8.85
N GLY A 232 -12.91 1.38 -7.65
CA GLY A 232 -14.33 1.41 -7.26
C GLY A 232 -14.91 2.83 -7.36
N ILE A 233 -14.22 3.82 -6.79
CA ILE A 233 -14.58 5.23 -6.96
C ILE A 233 -14.48 5.67 -8.43
N GLY A 234 -13.50 5.16 -9.18
CA GLY A 234 -13.39 5.40 -10.61
C GLY A 234 -14.62 4.95 -11.39
N PHE A 235 -15.20 3.80 -11.06
CA PHE A 235 -16.46 3.34 -11.64
C PHE A 235 -17.63 4.24 -11.27
N THR A 236 -17.76 4.59 -9.98
CA THR A 236 -18.80 5.52 -9.51
C THR A 236 -18.78 6.82 -10.32
N LEU A 237 -17.59 7.36 -10.57
CA LEU A 237 -17.42 8.64 -11.26
C LEU A 237 -17.35 8.52 -12.80
N GLY A 238 -17.42 7.32 -13.36
CA GLY A 238 -17.18 7.08 -14.79
C GLY A 238 -15.80 7.54 -15.27
N ASN A 239 -14.79 7.56 -14.40
CA ASN A 239 -13.47 8.12 -14.69
C ASN A 239 -12.47 7.03 -15.08
N LEU A 240 -12.16 6.94 -16.39
CA LEU A 240 -11.23 5.96 -16.94
C LEU A 240 -9.82 6.01 -16.33
N ALA A 241 -9.31 7.21 -15.99
CA ALA A 241 -7.97 7.31 -15.40
C ALA A 241 -7.92 6.66 -14.01
N LEU A 242 -8.95 6.86 -13.18
CA LEU A 242 -9.05 6.22 -11.86
C LEU A 242 -9.25 4.71 -11.99
N ILE A 243 -10.10 4.25 -12.92
CA ILE A 243 -10.35 2.82 -13.15
C ILE A 243 -9.05 2.12 -13.57
N ILE A 244 -8.37 2.63 -14.59
CA ILE A 244 -7.13 2.03 -15.13
C ILE A 244 -6.04 2.04 -14.06
N THR A 245 -5.79 3.20 -13.43
CA THR A 245 -4.71 3.33 -12.44
C THR A 245 -4.99 2.48 -11.21
N GLY A 246 -6.23 2.51 -10.71
CA GLY A 246 -6.66 1.72 -9.56
C GLY A 246 -6.51 0.22 -9.80
N ALA A 247 -6.94 -0.29 -10.95
CA ALA A 247 -6.80 -1.70 -11.31
C ALA A 247 -5.33 -2.14 -11.45
N LEU A 248 -4.47 -1.27 -12.01
CA LEU A 248 -3.02 -1.54 -12.13
C LEU A 248 -2.34 -1.59 -10.76
N VAL A 249 -2.61 -0.63 -9.88
CA VAL A 249 -2.07 -0.60 -8.52
C VAL A 249 -2.62 -1.77 -7.69
N GLY A 250 -3.92 -2.03 -7.82
CA GLY A 250 -4.62 -3.13 -7.14
C GLY A 250 -4.02 -4.49 -7.47
N SER A 251 -3.90 -4.81 -8.76
CA SER A 251 -3.31 -6.06 -9.23
C SER A 251 -1.82 -6.17 -8.87
N SER A 252 -1.03 -5.10 -9.05
CA SER A 252 0.39 -5.08 -8.71
C SER A 252 0.63 -5.33 -7.22
N GLY A 253 -0.17 -4.72 -6.33
CA GLY A 253 -0.06 -4.95 -4.89
C GLY A 253 -0.39 -6.39 -4.49
N ALA A 254 -1.42 -6.99 -5.09
CA ALA A 254 -1.79 -8.37 -4.82
C ALA A 254 -0.71 -9.36 -5.28
N ILE A 255 -0.16 -9.17 -6.48
CA ILE A 255 0.93 -9.98 -7.02
C ILE A 255 2.18 -9.86 -6.15
N LEU A 256 2.55 -8.62 -5.77
CA LEU A 256 3.71 -8.39 -4.92
C LEU A 256 3.54 -9.06 -3.55
N SER A 257 2.37 -8.93 -2.91
CA SER A 257 2.09 -9.62 -1.64
C SER A 257 2.23 -11.14 -1.76
N TYR A 258 1.75 -11.73 -2.86
CA TYR A 258 1.92 -13.17 -3.11
C TYR A 258 3.39 -13.56 -3.26
N ILE A 259 4.16 -12.82 -4.06
CA ILE A 259 5.59 -13.06 -4.27
C ILE A 259 6.36 -12.92 -2.96
N MET A 260 6.04 -11.92 -2.14
CA MET A 260 6.66 -11.72 -0.82
C MET A 260 6.35 -12.90 0.12
N CYS A 261 5.09 -13.36 0.19
CA CYS A 261 4.72 -14.53 0.98
C CYS A 261 5.50 -15.78 0.54
N LYS A 262 5.60 -16.01 -0.77
CA LYS A 262 6.36 -17.13 -1.33
C LYS A 262 7.86 -17.04 -1.02
N GLY A 263 8.45 -15.84 -1.12
CA GLY A 263 9.85 -15.59 -0.75
C GLY A 263 10.13 -15.80 0.73
N MET A 264 9.13 -15.57 1.59
CA MET A 264 9.19 -15.83 3.03
C MET A 264 8.81 -17.28 3.41
N ASN A 265 8.51 -18.15 2.43
CA ASN A 265 8.01 -19.50 2.63
C ASN A 265 6.79 -19.58 3.58
N ARG A 266 5.87 -18.61 3.48
CA ARG A 266 4.63 -18.55 4.26
C ARG A 266 3.42 -18.49 3.35
N SER A 267 2.32 -19.13 3.74
CA SER A 267 1.09 -19.08 2.95
C SER A 267 0.45 -17.68 3.03
N PHE A 268 -0.03 -17.16 1.90
CA PHE A 268 -0.71 -15.87 1.84
C PHE A 268 -1.91 -15.82 2.79
N VAL A 269 -2.71 -16.89 2.82
CA VAL A 269 -3.89 -17.02 3.70
C VAL A 269 -3.49 -16.97 5.18
N SER A 270 -2.39 -17.64 5.57
CA SER A 270 -1.90 -17.64 6.95
C SER A 270 -1.47 -16.26 7.41
N VAL A 271 -0.82 -15.47 6.54
CA VAL A 271 -0.41 -14.09 6.85
C VAL A 271 -1.64 -13.18 7.01
N ILE A 272 -2.60 -13.25 6.09
CA ILE A 272 -3.77 -12.35 6.07
C ILE A 272 -4.74 -12.66 7.22
N LEU A 273 -4.94 -13.93 7.55
CA LEU A 273 -5.82 -14.34 8.65
C LEU A 273 -5.11 -14.33 10.01
N GLY A 274 -3.88 -13.81 10.09
CA GLY A 274 -3.14 -13.66 11.34
C GLY A 274 -2.87 -14.99 12.05
N GLY A 275 -2.51 -16.04 11.32
CA GLY A 275 -2.20 -17.37 11.87
C GLY A 275 -3.31 -18.42 11.72
N PHE A 276 -4.32 -18.19 10.89
CA PHE A 276 -5.28 -19.25 10.50
C PHE A 276 -4.64 -20.17 9.46
N GLY A 277 -4.70 -21.48 9.66
CA GLY A 277 -4.13 -22.44 8.71
C GLY A 277 -2.60 -22.44 8.67
N GLY A 278 -1.95 -21.88 9.69
CA GLY A 278 -0.68 -22.45 10.10
C GLY A 278 -0.99 -23.85 10.60
N GLU A 279 -0.96 -24.85 9.71
CA GLU A 279 -0.22 -26.03 10.10
C GLU A 279 1.09 -25.47 10.64
N THR A 280 1.23 -25.48 11.95
CA THR A 280 2.50 -25.87 12.50
C THR A 280 2.85 -27.16 11.73
N ALA A 281 3.54 -27.03 10.60
CA ALA A 281 4.78 -27.78 10.48
C ALA A 281 5.36 -27.57 11.86
N ALA A 282 5.24 -28.59 12.71
CA ALA A 282 5.81 -28.56 14.04
C ALA A 282 7.18 -27.94 13.80
N ALA A 283 7.39 -26.71 14.28
CA ALA A 283 8.73 -26.16 14.30
C ALA A 283 9.48 -27.29 14.96
N GLY A 284 10.30 -28.01 14.19
CA GLY A 284 10.82 -29.31 14.59
C GLY A 284 11.26 -29.09 16.01
N GLY A 285 10.50 -29.71 16.95
CA GLY A 285 10.52 -29.26 18.34
C GLY A 285 11.98 -29.10 18.69
N ASP A 286 12.37 -27.93 19.24
CA ASP A 286 13.75 -27.70 19.67
C ASP A 286 14.23 -29.03 20.21
N ASP A 287 15.21 -29.65 19.53
CA ASP A 287 15.51 -31.07 19.69
C ASP A 287 16.08 -31.35 21.09
N GLY A 288 16.06 -30.34 21.96
CA GLY A 288 16.74 -30.24 23.24
C GLY A 288 18.25 -30.21 23.06
N ILE A 289 18.74 -30.28 21.81
CA ILE A 289 20.15 -30.39 21.52
C ILE A 289 20.71 -28.97 21.54
N GLN A 290 21.23 -28.58 22.70
CA GLN A 290 22.14 -27.45 22.79
C GLN A 290 23.35 -27.72 21.89
N ARG A 291 23.31 -27.17 20.68
CA ARG A 291 24.46 -27.16 19.78
C ARG A 291 25.49 -26.18 20.32
N THR A 292 26.74 -26.63 20.41
CA THR A 292 27.85 -25.78 20.85
C THR A 292 28.06 -24.65 19.85
N VAL A 293 27.92 -23.39 20.30
CA VAL A 293 28.23 -22.21 19.48
C VAL A 293 29.75 -22.06 19.41
N LYS A 294 30.32 -22.04 18.20
CA LYS A 294 31.72 -21.68 17.99
C LYS A 294 31.82 -20.17 17.87
N GLN A 295 32.43 -19.53 18.88
CA GLN A 295 32.75 -18.11 18.84
C GLN A 295 34.14 -17.90 18.25
N GLY A 296 34.29 -16.86 17.42
CA GLY A 296 35.55 -16.44 16.83
C GLY A 296 35.68 -14.92 16.89
N SER A 297 36.90 -14.40 16.76
CA SER A 297 37.15 -12.96 16.77
C SER A 297 36.93 -12.35 15.37
N ALA A 298 36.84 -11.01 15.32
CA ALA A 298 36.78 -10.29 14.04
C ALA A 298 38.08 -10.47 13.22
N ASP A 299 39.22 -10.56 13.89
CA ASP A 299 40.53 -10.76 13.25
C ASP A 299 40.62 -12.14 12.58
N ASP A 300 40.10 -13.20 13.23
CA ASP A 300 40.03 -14.54 12.64
C ASP A 300 39.16 -14.56 11.38
N ALA A 301 38.02 -13.86 11.43
CA ALA A 301 37.12 -13.74 10.29
C ALA A 301 37.77 -12.97 9.13
N ALA A 302 38.49 -11.88 9.43
CA ALA A 302 39.23 -11.11 8.42
C ALA A 302 40.32 -11.95 7.75
N PHE A 303 41.11 -12.69 8.53
CA PHE A 303 42.14 -13.59 8.02
C PHE A 303 41.56 -14.67 7.11
N LEU A 304 40.47 -15.32 7.53
CA LEU A 304 39.79 -16.33 6.72
C LEU A 304 39.24 -15.75 5.41
N MET A 305 38.61 -14.57 5.45
CA MET A 305 38.04 -13.93 4.27
C MET A 305 39.11 -13.45 3.28
N GLN A 306 40.24 -12.94 3.76
CA GLN A 306 41.33 -12.46 2.90
C GLN A 306 42.03 -13.59 2.14
N ASN A 307 42.08 -14.79 2.72
CA ASN A 307 42.68 -15.98 2.10
C ASN A 307 41.67 -16.82 1.30
N ALA A 308 40.39 -16.40 1.24
CA ALA A 308 39.38 -17.09 0.46
C ALA A 308 39.46 -16.72 -1.03
N SER A 309 39.14 -17.66 -1.92
CA SER A 309 39.00 -17.34 -3.35
C SER A 309 37.71 -16.57 -3.66
N LYS A 310 36.66 -16.82 -2.87
CA LYS A 310 35.33 -16.24 -3.06
C LYS A 310 34.61 -16.06 -1.72
N VAL A 311 34.02 -14.89 -1.54
CA VAL A 311 33.21 -14.55 -0.36
C VAL A 311 31.82 -14.12 -0.84
N ILE A 312 30.80 -14.80 -0.31
CA ILE A 312 29.40 -14.44 -0.54
C ILE A 312 28.85 -13.84 0.75
N ILE A 313 28.49 -12.56 0.68
CA ILE A 313 27.93 -11.83 1.80
C ILE A 313 26.40 -11.91 1.73
N VAL A 314 25.77 -12.33 2.82
CA VAL A 314 24.31 -12.43 2.95
C VAL A 314 23.84 -11.38 3.96
N PRO A 315 23.59 -10.13 3.53
CA PRO A 315 23.17 -9.07 4.43
C PRO A 315 21.73 -9.30 4.89
N GLY A 316 21.46 -9.04 6.17
CA GLY A 316 20.12 -9.09 6.76
C GLY A 316 19.68 -7.74 7.33
N TYR A 317 18.47 -7.71 7.87
CA TYR A 317 17.88 -6.51 8.50
C TYR A 317 18.78 -5.89 9.58
N GLY A 318 19.49 -6.72 10.36
CA GLY A 318 20.41 -6.25 11.41
C GLY A 318 21.52 -5.32 10.89
N MET A 319 22.03 -5.56 9.68
CA MET A 319 23.03 -4.69 9.05
C MET A 319 22.44 -3.28 8.78
N ALA A 320 21.21 -3.22 8.28
CA ALA A 320 20.54 -1.96 7.99
C ALA A 320 20.22 -1.18 9.27
N VAL A 321 19.78 -1.85 10.34
CA VAL A 321 19.53 -1.21 11.64
C VAL A 321 20.81 -0.64 12.25
N ALA A 322 21.92 -1.37 12.14
CA ALA A 322 23.23 -0.92 12.61
C ALA A 322 23.91 0.13 11.71
N GLN A 323 23.28 0.49 10.57
CA GLN A 323 23.88 1.37 9.56
C GLN A 323 25.24 0.89 9.04
N ALA A 324 25.46 -0.43 9.02
CA ALA A 324 26.76 -1.03 8.71
C ALA A 324 27.05 -1.15 7.21
N GLN A 325 26.14 -0.73 6.32
CA GLN A 325 26.29 -0.85 4.86
C GLN A 325 27.55 -0.17 4.31
N HIS A 326 28.02 0.92 4.94
CA HIS A 326 29.23 1.63 4.52
C HIS A 326 30.48 0.83 4.88
N ALA A 327 30.58 0.35 6.12
CA ALA A 327 31.68 -0.50 6.57
C ALA A 327 31.73 -1.83 5.79
N LEU A 328 30.57 -2.44 5.51
CA LEU A 328 30.50 -3.66 4.71
C LEU A 328 30.96 -3.44 3.27
N ARG A 329 30.63 -2.29 2.68
CA ARG A 329 31.13 -1.92 1.35
C ARG A 329 32.64 -1.73 1.37
N GLU A 330 33.17 -1.00 2.35
CA GLU A 330 34.61 -0.77 2.49
C GLU A 330 35.38 -2.09 2.67
N MET A 331 34.92 -2.96 3.56
CA MET A 331 35.45 -4.32 3.72
C MET A 331 35.40 -5.11 2.41
N GLY A 332 34.28 -5.05 1.69
CA GLY A 332 34.14 -5.71 0.40
C GLY A 332 35.10 -5.18 -0.66
N ASP A 333 35.39 -3.87 -0.67
CA ASP A 333 36.34 -3.26 -1.58
C ASP A 333 37.80 -3.62 -1.22
N GLN A 334 38.14 -3.70 0.07
CA GLN A 334 39.44 -4.20 0.54
C GLN A 334 39.68 -5.67 0.17
N LEU A 335 38.65 -6.53 0.32
CA LEU A 335 38.74 -7.94 -0.08
C LEU A 335 38.94 -8.10 -1.60
N LYS A 336 38.25 -7.31 -2.42
CA LYS A 336 38.48 -7.29 -3.88
C LYS A 336 39.90 -6.85 -4.22
N ALA A 337 40.46 -5.87 -3.50
CA ALA A 337 41.84 -5.43 -3.70
C ALA A 337 42.86 -6.54 -3.36
N ALA A 338 42.52 -7.43 -2.42
CA ALA A 338 43.29 -8.64 -2.12
C ALA A 338 43.08 -9.80 -3.12
N GLY A 339 42.31 -9.58 -4.20
CA GLY A 339 42.06 -10.58 -5.24
C GLY A 339 40.88 -11.52 -4.98
N VAL A 340 40.09 -11.28 -3.92
CA VAL A 340 38.96 -12.13 -3.54
C VAL A 340 37.71 -11.79 -4.38
N GLU A 341 37.02 -12.80 -4.91
CA GLU A 341 35.73 -12.58 -5.58
C GLU A 341 34.62 -12.32 -4.53
N VAL A 342 34.16 -11.08 -4.41
CA VAL A 342 33.07 -10.71 -3.49
C VAL A 342 31.73 -10.64 -4.22
N LYS A 343 30.72 -11.37 -3.70
CA LYS A 343 29.33 -11.34 -4.17
C LYS A 343 28.38 -11.05 -3.01
N TYR A 344 27.20 -10.52 -3.33
CA TYR A 344 26.11 -10.30 -2.37
C TYR A 344 24.91 -11.16 -2.76
N ALA A 345 24.33 -11.88 -1.81
CA ALA A 345 23.09 -12.63 -1.97
C ALA A 345 21.98 -11.95 -1.16
N ILE A 346 20.99 -11.37 -1.86
CA ILE A 346 19.86 -10.60 -1.29
C ILE A 346 18.58 -11.39 -1.45
#